data_AF-A0A523KKF9-F1
#
_entry.id   AF-A0A523KKF9-F1
#
_cell.length_a   1.000
_cell.length_b   1.000
_cell.length_c   1.000
_cell.angle_alpha   90.00
_cell.angle_beta   90.00
_cell.angle_gamma   90.00
#
_symmetry.space_group_name_H-M   'P 1'
#
loop_
_entity.id
_entity.type
_entity.pdbx_description
1 polymer ?
#
loop_
_entity_poly.entity_id
_entity_poly.type
_entity_poly.pdbx_seq_one_letter_code
_entity_poly.pdbx_strand_id
1 'polypeptide(L)' 'MQTGRVLAGVADHMKDHPEARTFLPSDAREPSQQEIVLTLQRSGAEVLLNYLPVGSKRAARMYAECAL' A
#
# COMPACT_ATOMS: atom_id res chain seq x y z
N MET A 1 -7.15 12.39 3.03
CA MET A 1 -6.88 10.99 2.61
C MET A 1 -5.38 10.76 2.73
N GLN A 2 -4.95 9.61 3.26
CA GLN A 2 -3.53 9.31 3.45
C GLN A 2 -3.11 8.28 2.41
N THR A 3 -2.01 8.54 1.69
CA THR A 3 -1.46 7.64 0.68
C THR A 3 -0.81 6.44 1.37
N GLY A 4 -0.97 5.24 0.81
CA GLY A 4 -0.29 4.03 1.29
C GLY A 4 1.12 3.92 0.74
N ARG A 5 1.93 3.04 1.34
CA ARG A 5 3.24 2.66 0.83
C ARG A 5 3.09 1.67 -0.33
N VAL A 6 3.70 1.96 -1.48
CA VAL A 6 3.55 1.15 -2.71
C VAL A 6 4.33 -0.16 -2.60
N LEU A 7 5.57 -0.12 -2.09
CA LEU A 7 6.47 -1.26 -1.97
C LEU A 7 6.60 -2.08 -3.27
N ALA A 8 5.93 -3.23 -3.36
CA ALA A 8 5.88 -4.12 -4.54
C ALA A 8 4.44 -4.23 -5.11
N GLY A 9 3.61 -3.25 -4.82
CA GLY A 9 2.19 -3.17 -5.18
C GLY A 9 1.93 -2.76 -6.63
N VAL A 10 2.96 -2.40 -7.40
CA VAL A 10 2.85 -2.12 -8.83
C VAL A 10 3.89 -2.96 -9.55
N ALA A 11 3.42 -3.84 -10.44
CA ALA A 11 4.31 -4.68 -11.24
C ALA A 11 4.90 -3.88 -12.40
N ASP A 12 6.13 -4.18 -12.81
CA ASP A 12 6.82 -3.39 -13.84
C ASP A 12 6.10 -3.37 -15.19
N HIS A 13 5.50 -4.49 -15.61
CA HIS A 13 4.73 -4.59 -16.84
C HIS A 13 3.49 -3.68 -16.88
N MET A 14 3.05 -3.15 -15.72
CA MET A 14 1.92 -2.24 -15.65
C MET A 14 2.28 -0.84 -16.19
N LYS A 15 3.58 -0.48 -16.23
CA LYS A 15 4.06 0.80 -16.78
C LYS A 15 3.94 0.88 -18.30
N ASP A 16 3.80 -0.27 -18.96
CA ASP A 16 3.73 -0.36 -20.43
C ASP A 16 2.31 -0.16 -20.97
N HIS A 17 1.32 0.01 -20.09
CA HIS A 17 -0.06 0.27 -20.45
C HIS A 17 -0.38 1.77 -20.44
N PRO A 18 -1.27 2.25 -21.33
CA PRO A 18 -1.71 3.65 -21.33
C PRO A 18 -2.21 4.07 -19.95
N GLU A 19 -1.92 5.31 -19.53
CA GLU A 19 -2.28 5.86 -18.21
C GLU A 19 -3.74 5.64 -17.83
N ALA A 20 -4.66 5.77 -18.80
CA ALA A 20 -6.09 5.55 -18.62
C ALA A 20 -6.49 4.08 -18.30
N ARG A 21 -5.55 3.13 -18.39
CA ARG A 21 -5.77 1.69 -18.22
C ARG A 21 -4.71 1.03 -17.34
N THR A 22 -4.02 1.80 -16.50
CA THR A 22 -3.03 1.27 -15.57
C THR A 22 -3.16 1.87 -14.17
N PHE A 23 -2.44 1.28 -13.22
CA PHE A 23 -2.31 1.82 -11.88
C PHE A 23 -1.21 2.87 -11.88
N LEU A 24 -1.59 4.12 -11.60
CA LEU A 24 -0.66 5.23 -11.45
C LEU A 24 -0.34 5.38 -9.96
N PRO A 25 0.91 5.15 -9.53
CA PRO A 25 1.34 5.50 -8.19
C PRO A 25 1.09 6.99 -7.92
N SER A 26 0.71 7.33 -6.70
CA SER A 26 0.58 8.73 -6.30
C SER A 26 1.97 9.33 -6.07
N ASP A 27 2.20 10.57 -6.53
CA ASP A 27 3.43 11.33 -6.24
C ASP A 27 3.48 11.85 -4.79
N ALA A 28 2.44 11.61 -4.00
CA ALA A 28 2.40 11.97 -2.60
C ALA A 28 3.41 11.15 -1.80
N ARG A 29 3.99 11.77 -0.76
CA ARG A 29 4.95 11.11 0.13
C ARG A 29 4.38 9.79 0.68
N GLU A 30 5.10 8.71 0.44
CA GLU A 30 4.80 7.42 1.05
C GLU A 30 5.05 7.47 2.57
N PRO A 31 4.10 6.99 3.39
CA PRO A 31 4.28 6.93 4.83
C PRO A 31 5.30 5.85 5.20
N SER A 32 6.04 6.11 6.27
CA SER A 32 6.86 5.11 6.95
C SER A 32 5.98 4.06 7.63
N GLN A 33 6.59 2.91 7.93
CA GLN A 33 5.90 1.84 8.67
C GLN A 33 5.37 2.31 10.04
N GLN A 34 6.15 3.15 10.74
CA GLN A 34 5.74 3.72 12.02
C GLN A 34 4.54 4.66 11.87
N GLU A 35 4.51 5.51 10.84
CA GLU A 35 3.36 6.38 10.55
C GLU A 35 2.10 5.56 10.23
N ILE A 36 2.23 4.42 9.54
CA ILE A 36 1.11 3.50 9.27
C ILE A 36 0.58 2.90 10.57
N VAL A 37 1.45 2.35 11.43
CA VAL A 37 1.04 1.78 12.73
C VAL A 37 0.33 2.82 13.60
N LEU A 38 0.89 4.02 13.72
CA LEU A 38 0.27 5.12 14.47
C LEU A 38 -1.09 5.51 13.89
N THR A 39 -1.24 5.47 12.57
CA THR A 39 -2.52 5.75 11.92
C THR A 39 -3.55 4.68 12.25
N LEU A 40 -3.18 3.40 12.20
CA LEU A 40 -4.06 2.29 12.57
C LEU A 40 -4.50 2.41 14.03
N GLN A 41 -3.56 2.60 14.95
CA GLN A 41 -3.85 2.78 16.38
C GLN A 41 -4.77 3.98 16.64
N ARG A 42 -4.49 5.14 16.02
CA ARG A 42 -5.32 6.34 16.18
C ARG A 42 -6.70 6.21 15.57
N SER A 43 -6.84 5.41 14.52
CA SER A 43 -8.13 5.18 13.87
C SER A 43 -9.07 4.29 14.67
N GLY A 44 -8.53 3.49 15.61
CA GLY A 44 -9.31 2.48 16.33
C GLY A 44 -9.84 1.36 15.42
N ALA A 45 -9.28 1.21 14.22
CA ALA A 45 -9.72 0.19 13.28
C ALA A 45 -9.36 -1.20 13.79
N GLU A 46 -10.36 -2.07 13.89
CA GLU A 46 -10.19 -3.47 14.33
C GLU A 46 -9.92 -4.42 13.15
N VAL A 47 -10.17 -3.96 11.92
CA VAL A 47 -10.01 -4.76 10.70
C VAL A 47 -9.19 -3.98 9.67
N LEU A 48 -8.11 -4.61 9.19
CA LEU A 48 -7.31 -4.14 8.07
C LEU A 48 -7.63 -4.97 6.83
N LEU A 49 -8.13 -4.32 5.77
CA LEU A 49 -8.40 -4.97 4.49
C LEU A 49 -7.26 -4.73 3.50
N ASN A 50 -6.68 -5.82 2.99
CA ASN A 50 -5.49 -5.76 2.15
C ASN A 50 -5.78 -6.14 0.70
N TYR A 51 -6.10 -5.14 -0.15
CA TYR A 51 -6.32 -5.33 -1.60
C TYR A 51 -5.06 -5.00 -2.40
N LEU A 52 -4.05 -5.87 -2.32
CA LEU A 52 -2.84 -5.74 -3.12
C LEU A 52 -2.89 -6.60 -4.38
N PRO A 53 -2.18 -6.21 -5.45
CA PRO A 53 -2.02 -7.05 -6.63
C PRO A 53 -1.35 -8.39 -6.31
N VAL A 54 -1.68 -9.39 -7.13
CA VAL A 54 -1.05 -10.71 -7.06
C VAL A 54 0.46 -10.57 -7.26
N GLY A 55 1.24 -11.23 -6.40
CA GLY A 55 2.71 -11.16 -6.42
C GLY A 55 3.33 -10.17 -5.42
N SER A 56 2.56 -9.27 -4.80
CA SER A 56 3.05 -8.25 -3.86
C SER A 56 3.35 -8.77 -2.45
N LYS A 57 4.06 -9.91 -2.33
CA LYS A 57 4.35 -10.59 -1.04
C LYS A 57 4.98 -9.68 0.01
N ARG A 58 5.91 -8.81 -0.40
CA ARG A 58 6.60 -7.87 0.50
C ARG A 58 5.64 -6.83 1.08
N ALA A 59 4.73 -6.31 0.27
CA ALA A 59 3.71 -5.37 0.72
C ALA A 59 2.71 -6.07 1.65
N ALA A 60 2.25 -7.26 1.28
CA ALA A 60 1.34 -8.04 2.12
C ALA A 60 1.92 -8.32 3.51
N ARG A 61 3.18 -8.74 3.59
CA ARG A 61 3.88 -8.96 4.86
C ARG A 61 4.03 -7.69 5.69
N MET A 62 4.43 -6.58 5.08
CA MET A 62 4.63 -5.32 5.80
C MET A 62 3.32 -4.82 6.43
N TYR A 63 2.21 -4.84 5.68
CA TYR A 63 0.91 -4.42 6.21
C TYR A 63 0.37 -5.38 7.27
N ALA A 64 0.62 -6.68 7.14
CA ALA A 64 0.30 -7.64 8.20
C ALA A 64 1.10 -7.36 9.48
N GLU A 65 2.41 -7.08 9.37
CA GLU A 65 3.25 -6.69 10.51
C GLU A 65 2.81 -5.38 11.16
N CYS A 66 2.15 -4.47 10.44
CA CYS A 66 1.59 -3.23 11.01
C CYS A 66 0.29 -3.44 11.79
N ALA A 67 -0.39 -4.57 11.57
CA ALA A 67 -1.65 -4.90 12.21
C ALA A 67 -1.49 -5.86 13.41
N LEU A 68 -0.27 -6.35 13.66
CA LEU A 68 0.11 -7.10 14.87
C LEU A 68 0.41 -6.13 16.02
#